data_AF-A0A2R7QY84-F1
#
_entry.id   AF-A0A2R7QY84-F1
#
_cell.length_a   1.000
_cell.length_b   1.000
_cell.length_c   1.000
_cell.angle_alpha   90.00
_cell.angle_beta   90.00
_cell.angle_gamma   90.00
#
_symmetry.space_group_name_H-M   'P 1'
#
loop_
_entity.id
_entity.type
_entity.pdbx_description
1 polymer ?
#
loop_
_entity_poly.entity_id
_entity_poly.type
_entity_poly.pdbx_seq_one_letter_code
_entity_poly.pdbx_strand_id
1 'polypeptide(L)'
;MAALPLYPVSVNVGGKKRKVADAATFEREYDRIITADIAKTITEQKFDDVFVNWQGVMLGNGQVWINGICPANDCTKAKVGIVTVQD
;
A
#
# COMPACT_ATOMS: atom_id res chain seq x y z
N MET A 1 6.86 -9.75 -9.15
CA MET A 1 7.55 -8.61 -8.50
C MET A 1 6.70 -8.18 -7.31
N ALA A 2 7.25 -8.17 -6.10
CA ALA A 2 6.53 -7.71 -4.91
C ALA A 2 6.48 -6.17 -4.90
N ALA A 3 5.30 -5.59 -4.75
CA ALA A 3 5.17 -4.14 -4.56
C ALA A 3 5.64 -3.78 -3.14
N LEU A 4 6.63 -2.91 -3.03
CA LEU A 4 7.17 -2.48 -1.74
C LEU A 4 6.34 -1.30 -1.19
N PRO A 5 6.15 -1.19 0.13
CA PRO A 5 5.57 0.00 0.74
C PRO A 5 6.40 1.25 0.43
N LEU A 6 5.72 2.30 -0.02
CA LEU A 6 6.31 3.61 -0.22
C LEU A 6 6.08 4.46 1.01
N TYR A 7 7.17 4.82 1.67
CA TYR A 7 7.11 5.60 2.90
C TYR A 7 6.99 7.11 2.63
N PRO A 8 6.22 7.85 3.44
CA PRO A 8 5.35 7.36 4.52
C PRO A 8 4.07 6.68 3.98
N VAL A 9 3.80 5.45 4.41
CA VAL A 9 2.61 4.68 3.99
C VAL A 9 1.43 5.01 4.91
N SER A 10 0.25 5.21 4.34
CA SER A 10 -0.97 5.43 5.10
C SER A 10 -1.59 4.10 5.52
N VAL A 11 -1.84 3.90 6.80
CA VAL A 11 -2.47 2.70 7.34
C VAL A 11 -3.77 3.10 8.01
N ASN A 12 -4.87 2.45 7.66
CA ASN A 12 -6.15 2.61 8.34
C ASN A 12 -6.72 1.22 8.68
N VAL A 13 -6.27 0.66 9.81
CA VAL A 13 -6.69 -0.68 10.26
C VAL A 13 -7.39 -0.56 11.60
N GLY A 14 -8.55 -1.20 11.76
CA GLY A 14 -9.35 -1.15 12.98
C GLY A 14 -9.90 0.25 13.25
N GLY A 15 -10.23 1.00 12.19
CA GLY A 15 -10.75 2.37 12.26
C GLY A 15 -9.74 3.44 12.70
N LYS A 16 -8.45 3.09 12.82
CA LYS A 16 -7.38 4.02 13.20
C LYS A 16 -6.51 4.36 12.00
N LYS A 17 -6.68 5.57 11.47
CA LYS A 17 -5.81 6.13 10.45
C LYS A 17 -4.50 6.65 11.05
N ARG A 18 -3.38 6.12 10.57
CA ARG A 18 -2.02 6.52 10.96
C ARG A 18 -1.08 6.47 9.76
N LYS A 19 0.03 7.19 9.84
CA LYS A 19 1.09 7.14 8.82
C LYS A 19 2.30 6.42 9.41
N VAL A 20 2.78 5.42 8.69
CA VAL A 20 4.00 4.69 9.03
C VAL A 20 5.13 5.32 8.25
N ALA A 21 6.09 5.91 8.97
CA ALA A 21 7.12 6.76 8.39
C ALA A 21 8.28 6.00 7.73
N ASP A 22 8.53 4.76 8.16
CA ASP A 22 9.69 3.98 7.73
C ASP A 22 9.43 2.46 7.82
N ALA A 23 10.33 1.70 7.20
CA ALA A 23 10.28 0.25 7.18
C ALA A 23 10.40 -0.38 8.56
N ALA A 24 11.24 0.17 9.45
CA ALA A 24 11.41 -0.37 10.80
C ALA A 24 10.10 -0.31 11.61
N THR A 25 9.31 0.74 11.41
CA THR A 25 8.00 0.90 12.04
C THR A 25 6.96 -0.01 11.38
N PHE A 26 7.02 -0.19 10.06
CA PHE A 26 6.15 -1.12 9.35
C PHE A 26 6.39 -2.57 9.77
N GLU A 27 7.65 -3.00 9.87
CA GLU A 27 8.03 -4.36 10.30
C GLU A 27 7.58 -4.64 11.73
N ARG A 28 7.79 -3.69 12.65
CA ARG A 28 7.35 -3.82 14.05
C ARG A 28 5.83 -3.95 14.20
N GLU A 29 5.08 -3.38 13.26
CA GLU A 29 3.63 -3.39 13.27
C GLU A 29 3.05 -4.28 12.17
N TYR A 30 3.87 -5.11 11.52
CA TYR A 30 3.49 -5.85 10.32
C TYR A 30 2.22 -6.67 10.57
N ASP A 31 2.16 -7.44 11.65
CA ASP A 31 1.00 -8.27 12.00
C ASP A 31 -0.27 -7.45 12.32
N ARG A 32 -0.11 -6.17 12.69
CA ARG A 32 -1.23 -5.25 12.94
C ARG A 32 -1.69 -4.53 11.68
N ILE A 33 -0.80 -4.36 10.70
CA ILE A 33 -1.06 -3.64 9.45
C ILE A 33 -1.54 -4.61 8.37
N ILE A 34 -0.85 -5.75 8.24
CA ILE A 34 -1.12 -6.82 7.28
C ILE A 34 -1.85 -7.92 8.05
N THR A 35 -3.16 -7.72 8.25
CA THR A 35 -4.04 -8.74 8.80
C THR A 35 -4.18 -9.91 7.81
N ALA A 36 -4.70 -11.05 8.28
CA ALA A 36 -4.92 -12.21 7.40
C ALA A 36 -5.77 -11.87 6.17
N ASP A 37 -6.78 -11.02 6.32
CA ASP A 37 -7.62 -10.55 5.21
C ASP A 37 -6.85 -9.67 4.22
N ILE A 38 -6.01 -8.75 4.70
CA ILE A 38 -5.18 -7.89 3.84
C ILE A 38 -4.11 -8.73 3.12
N ALA A 39 -3.45 -9.65 3.85
CA ALA A 39 -2.48 -10.57 3.29
C ALA A 39 -3.11 -11.42 2.19
N LYS A 40 -4.32 -11.94 2.43
CA LYS A 40 -5.10 -12.70 1.46
C LYS A 40 -5.45 -11.86 0.24
N THR A 41 -5.89 -10.61 0.42
CA THR A 41 -6.12 -9.70 -0.70
C THR A 41 -4.85 -9.47 -1.52
N ILE A 42 -3.67 -9.35 -0.89
CA ILE A 42 -2.38 -9.17 -1.56
C ILE A 42 -1.94 -10.45 -2.30
N THR A 43 -2.08 -11.63 -1.69
CA THR A 43 -1.63 -12.91 -2.26
C THR A 43 -2.60 -13.49 -3.29
N GLU A 44 -3.89 -13.21 -3.15
CA GLU A 44 -4.94 -13.59 -4.11
C GLU A 44 -5.18 -12.53 -5.19
N GLN A 45 -4.42 -11.43 -5.20
CA GLN A 45 -4.46 -10.43 -6.26
C GLN A 45 -4.25 -11.09 -7.64
N LYS A 46 -5.34 -11.23 -8.39
CA LYS A 46 -5.29 -11.36 -9.85
C LYS A 46 -5.18 -9.95 -10.41
N PHE A 47 -4.11 -9.69 -11.17
CA PHE A 47 -3.91 -8.41 -11.85
C PHE A 47 -5.08 -8.00 -12.77
N ASP A 48 -5.99 -8.92 -13.09
CA ASP A 48 -7.21 -8.66 -13.87
C ASP A 48 -8.30 -7.87 -13.11
N ASP A 49 -8.32 -7.88 -11.77
CA ASP A 49 -9.35 -7.20 -10.96
C ASP A 49 -8.87 -5.87 -10.35
N VAL A 50 -7.72 -5.37 -10.80
CA VAL A 50 -7.16 -4.13 -10.27
C VAL A 50 -7.88 -2.93 -10.86
N PHE A 51 -8.43 -2.10 -10.00
CA PHE A 51 -9.10 -0.88 -10.43
C PHE A 51 -8.05 0.22 -10.60
N VAL A 52 -7.77 0.59 -11.85
CA VAL A 52 -6.79 1.63 -12.18
C VAL A 52 -7.52 2.94 -12.49
N ASN A 53 -7.17 4.00 -11.78
CA ASN A 53 -7.62 5.35 -12.11
C ASN A 53 -6.45 6.36 -12.02
N TRP A 54 -6.74 7.64 -12.25
CA TRP A 54 -5.75 8.72 -12.19
C TRP A 54 -5.13 8.93 -10.79
N GLN A 55 -5.70 8.35 -9.73
CA GLN A 55 -5.21 8.42 -8.35
C GLN A 55 -4.31 7.23 -7.98
N GLY A 56 -4.28 6.17 -8.80
CA GLY A 56 -3.46 4.99 -8.59
C GLY A 56 -4.18 3.68 -8.95
N VAL A 57 -3.61 2.58 -8.48
CA VAL A 57 -4.15 1.22 -8.62
C VAL A 57 -4.73 0.81 -7.28
N MET A 58 -6.01 0.48 -7.25
CA MET A 58 -6.71 -0.05 -6.08
C MET A 58 -6.86 -1.56 -6.23
N LEU A 59 -6.56 -2.27 -5.13
CA LEU A 59 -6.56 -3.72 -5.04
C LEU A 59 -7.69 -4.19 -4.10
N GLY A 60 -8.39 -5.25 -4.51
CA GLY A 60 -9.54 -5.78 -3.77
C GLY A 60 -10.67 -4.75 -3.66
N ASN A 61 -11.35 -4.72 -2.51
CA ASN A 61 -12.45 -3.78 -2.25
C ASN A 61 -11.98 -2.39 -1.74
N GLY A 62 -10.74 -1.99 -2.04
CA GLY A 62 -10.15 -0.74 -1.54
C GLY A 62 -9.19 -0.90 -0.37
N GLN A 63 -8.84 -2.14 -0.03
CA GLN A 63 -7.96 -2.45 1.10
C GLN A 63 -6.51 -2.04 0.85
N VAL A 64 -6.05 -2.03 -0.40
CA VAL A 64 -4.67 -1.63 -0.72
C VAL A 64 -4.67 -0.68 -1.90
N TRP A 65 -3.90 0.40 -1.78
CA TRP A 65 -3.66 1.36 -2.86
C TRP A 65 -2.19 1.38 -3.22
N ILE A 66 -1.92 1.26 -4.51
CA ILE A 66 -0.60 1.39 -5.12
C ILE A 66 -0.58 2.68 -5.92
N ASN A 67 0.45 3.51 -5.72
CA ASN A 67 0.63 4.72 -6.51
C ASN A 67 2.12 4.92 -6.83
N GLY A 68 2.39 5.73 -7.85
CA GLY A 68 3.72 6.24 -8.14
C GLY A 68 3.99 7.51 -7.33
N ILE A 69 5.06 7.53 -6.54
CA ILE A 69 5.58 8.78 -5.96
C ILE A 69 6.82 9.23 -6.72
N CYS A 70 6.94 10.53 -6.97
CA CYS A 70 8.17 11.14 -7.47
C CYS A 70 9.00 11.62 -6.26
N PRO A 71 10.12 10.96 -5.92
CA PRO A 71 10.97 11.40 -4.83
C PRO A 71 11.49 12.82 -5.13
N ALA A 72 11.25 13.76 -4.22
CA ALA A 72 11.70 15.15 -4.37
C ALA A 72 11.31 15.80 -5.72
N ASN A 73 10.10 15.52 -6.24
CA ASN A 73 9.61 15.98 -7.55
C ASN A 73 10.40 15.44 -8.77
N ASP A 74 11.33 14.52 -8.59
CA ASP A 74 12.05 13.86 -9.69
C ASP A 74 11.28 12.61 -10.16
N CYS A 75 10.42 12.81 -11.16
CA CYS A 75 9.64 11.72 -11.74
C CYS A 75 10.45 10.79 -12.67
N THR A 76 11.72 11.11 -12.97
CA THR A 76 12.62 10.15 -13.65
C THR A 76 13.00 8.99 -12.73
N LYS A 77 12.85 9.19 -11.41
CA LYS A 77 13.04 8.18 -10.36
C LYS A 77 11.72 7.77 -9.72
N ALA A 78 10.63 7.84 -10.48
CA ALA A 78 9.31 7.45 -9.99
C ALA A 78 9.38 6.05 -9.36
N LYS A 79 8.88 5.95 -8.13
CA LYS A 79 8.76 4.68 -7.42
C LYS A 79 7.30 4.30 -7.36
N VAL A 80 6.97 3.09 -7.82
CA VAL A 80 5.63 2.52 -7.74
C VAL A 80 5.58 1.54 -6.58
N GLY A 81 4.58 1.65 -5.73
CA GLY A 81 4.44 0.78 -4.57
C GLY A 81 3.23 1.13 -3.70
N ILE A 82 3.11 0.44 -2.57
CA ILE A 82 1.93 0.54 -1.70
C ILE A 82 1.98 1.87 -0.94
N VAL A 83 0.97 2.72 -1.14
CA VAL A 83 0.84 4.02 -0.48
C VAL A 83 -0.24 4.02 0.61
N THR A 84 -1.21 3.11 0.52
CA THR A 84 -2.26 2.96 1.54
C THR A 84 -2.60 1.50 1.77
N VAL A 85 -2.82 1.14 3.04
CA VAL A 85 -3.37 -0.13 3.49
C VAL A 85 -4.54 0.15 4.44
N GLN A 86 -5.69 -0.48 4.25
CA GLN A 86 -6.88 -0.32 5.09
C GLN A 86 -7.74 -1.58 5.18
N ASP A 87 -8.52 -1.70 6.26
CA ASP A 87 -9.54 -2.75 6.44
C ASP A 87 -10.96 -2.30 6.07
#